data_AF-A0A961D634-F1
#
_entry.id   AF-A0A961D634-F1
#
_cell.length_a   1.000
_cell.length_b   1.000
_cell.length_c   1.000
_cell.angle_alpha   90.00
_cell.angle_beta   90.00
_cell.angle_gamma   90.00
#
_symmetry.space_group_name_H-M   'P 1'
#
loop_
_entity.id
_entity.type
_entity.pdbx_description
1 polymer ?
#
loop_
_entity_poly.entity_id
_entity_poly.type
_entity_poly.pdbx_seq_one_letter_code
_entity_poly.pdbx_strand_id
1 'polypeptide(L)'
;MLYPAELGAHVDFSTSQTLPETRRKWKSTGGDPRATRDSSFGRTRYPVRVSNEARTAEAHPDPAHAAALARAEKLIRELPGYPQPGILFRDITPLLADGEALRVTSEALIAPFAGQFDVVAGIEARGFLLASAAAVLSGAGMVPVRKAGKLPQPAVTIDYALEYGTASIEMHADLAPGTRVLVIDDVLATGGTVAATLDMLEQLGYPVCGTSVLFEIDGLGGRDRVSDHPLHTVFRSA
;
A
#
# COMPACT_ATOMS: atom_id res chain seq x y z
N MET A 1 -15.27 -17.63 -31.21
CA MET A 1 -15.14 -16.34 -31.92
C MET A 1 -13.65 -15.98 -31.87
N LEU A 2 -13.03 -15.93 -33.04
CA LEU A 2 -11.59 -15.80 -33.28
C LEU A 2 -11.14 -14.33 -33.19
N TYR A 3 -9.90 -14.09 -32.78
CA TYR A 3 -9.09 -13.00 -33.31
C TYR A 3 -7.77 -13.57 -33.88
N PRO A 4 -7.31 -13.13 -35.07
CA PRO A 4 -6.21 -13.75 -35.80
C PRO A 4 -4.87 -13.00 -35.73
N ALA A 5 -3.84 -13.77 -36.10
CA ALA A 5 -2.60 -13.45 -36.85
C ALA A 5 -1.41 -12.75 -36.16
N GLU A 6 -0.27 -13.39 -36.43
CA GLU A 6 1.12 -13.14 -36.07
C GLU A 6 1.75 -11.97 -36.84
N LEU A 7 2.83 -11.42 -36.25
CA LEU A 7 4.04 -10.82 -36.84
C LEU A 7 4.86 -10.37 -35.60
N GLY A 8 6.07 -10.80 -35.27
CA GLY A 8 7.13 -11.48 -36.00
C GLY A 8 8.44 -10.86 -35.49
N ALA A 9 9.13 -11.52 -34.54
CA ALA A 9 10.52 -11.23 -34.22
C ALA A 9 11.17 -12.50 -33.64
N HIS A 10 11.90 -13.19 -34.50
CA HIS A 10 12.77 -14.31 -34.16
C HIS A 10 13.84 -13.87 -33.16
N VAL A 11 14.00 -14.62 -32.08
CA VAL A 11 15.18 -14.56 -31.21
C VAL A 11 15.92 -15.89 -31.39
N ASP A 12 17.13 -15.81 -31.93
CA ASP A 12 18.02 -16.94 -32.15
C ASP A 12 18.84 -17.19 -30.87
N PHE A 13 18.65 -18.35 -30.24
CA PHE A 13 19.44 -18.81 -29.10
C PHE A 13 20.14 -20.12 -29.46
N SER A 14 21.09 -20.03 -30.39
CA SER A 14 22.10 -21.07 -30.62
C SER A 14 23.28 -20.86 -29.65
N THR A 15 23.26 -21.50 -28.48
CA THR A 15 24.44 -22.24 -27.98
C THR A 15 24.03 -23.18 -26.84
N SER A 16 24.42 -24.44 -27.01
CA SER A 16 24.17 -25.56 -26.12
C SER A 16 25.00 -25.48 -24.84
N GLN A 17 24.33 -25.61 -23.70
CA GLN A 17 24.92 -26.28 -22.53
C GLN A 17 23.90 -27.26 -21.97
N THR A 18 24.26 -28.53 -22.07
CA THR A 18 23.53 -29.71 -21.62
C THR A 18 23.51 -29.78 -20.09
N LEU A 19 22.31 -29.77 -19.51
CA LEU A 19 22.08 -30.17 -18.12
C LEU A 19 21.58 -31.64 -18.08
N PRO A 20 22.02 -32.44 -17.09
CA PRO A 20 21.86 -33.90 -17.10
C PRO A 20 20.41 -34.36 -16.88
N GLU A 21 20.00 -35.35 -17.66
CA GLU A 21 18.71 -36.03 -17.58
C GLU A 21 18.52 -36.77 -16.26
N THR A 22 17.44 -36.47 -15.54
CA THR A 22 16.83 -37.43 -14.61
C THR A 22 15.34 -37.56 -14.90
N ARG A 23 14.99 -38.56 -15.71
CA ARG A 23 13.61 -38.99 -15.97
C ARG A 23 13.02 -39.62 -14.71
N ARG A 24 11.95 -39.05 -14.15
CA ARG A 24 10.94 -39.81 -13.40
C ARG A 24 9.60 -39.74 -14.14
N LYS A 25 9.17 -40.92 -14.59
CA LYS A 25 7.90 -41.18 -15.29
C LYS A 25 6.74 -40.90 -14.34
N TRP A 26 5.86 -39.96 -14.67
CA TRP A 26 4.53 -39.89 -14.09
C TRP A 26 3.58 -40.74 -14.94
N LYS A 27 3.02 -41.81 -14.37
CA LYS A 27 1.99 -42.63 -15.03
C LYS A 27 0.68 -41.85 -15.01
N SER A 28 0.08 -41.63 -16.19
CA SER A 28 -1.31 -41.21 -16.30
C SER A 28 -2.22 -42.43 -16.13
N THR A 29 -3.16 -42.34 -15.19
CA THR A 29 -4.37 -43.18 -15.17
C THR A 29 -5.56 -42.23 -15.34
N GLY A 30 -6.31 -42.44 -16.42
CA GLY A 30 -7.45 -41.63 -16.79
C GLY A 30 -8.66 -41.79 -15.87
N GLY A 31 -9.51 -40.76 -15.88
CA GLY A 31 -10.83 -40.71 -15.24
C GLY A 31 -11.67 -39.58 -15.87
N ASP A 32 -12.92 -39.93 -16.16
CA ASP A 32 -14.02 -39.30 -16.92
C ASP A 32 -14.25 -37.76 -16.84
N PRO A 33 -14.51 -37.06 -17.97
CA PRO A 33 -14.92 -35.66 -18.00
C PRO A 33 -16.43 -35.50 -17.73
N ARG A 34 -16.83 -35.48 -16.45
CA ARG A 34 -18.03 -34.79 -15.92
C ARG A 34 -18.16 -35.05 -14.42
N ALA A 35 -17.51 -34.20 -13.61
CA ALA A 35 -17.81 -34.09 -12.18
C ALA A 35 -17.75 -32.63 -11.75
N THR A 36 -18.64 -32.31 -10.83
CA THR A 36 -19.21 -31.01 -10.48
C THR A 36 -18.22 -30.03 -9.85
N ARG A 37 -18.50 -28.73 -10.03
CA ARG A 37 -17.89 -27.60 -9.32
C ARG A 37 -17.90 -27.86 -7.81
N ASP A 38 -16.72 -27.85 -7.19
CA ASP A 38 -16.60 -27.63 -5.75
C ASP A 38 -15.43 -26.69 -5.46
N SER A 39 -15.76 -25.60 -4.80
CA SER A 39 -14.88 -24.50 -4.41
C SER A 39 -14.17 -24.86 -3.11
N SER A 40 -12.91 -25.29 -3.20
CA SER A 40 -12.06 -25.46 -2.03
C SER A 40 -10.69 -24.82 -2.24
N PHE A 41 -10.64 -23.49 -2.11
CA PHE A 41 -9.37 -22.82 -1.78
C PHE A 41 -9.01 -23.20 -0.35
N GLY A 42 -8.11 -24.18 -0.23
CA GLY A 42 -7.59 -24.68 1.04
C GLY A 42 -6.92 -23.56 1.84
N ARG A 43 -7.50 -23.23 3.00
CA ARG A 43 -6.88 -22.39 4.02
C ARG A 43 -5.73 -23.15 4.68
N THR A 44 -4.50 -22.91 4.26
CA THR A 44 -3.34 -23.17 5.11
C THR A 44 -3.25 -22.04 6.14
N ARG A 45 -3.81 -22.26 7.34
CA ARG A 45 -3.74 -21.30 8.45
C ARG A 45 -2.33 -21.34 9.05
N TYR A 46 -1.57 -20.26 8.90
CA TYR A 46 -0.47 -19.97 9.82
C TYR A 46 -1.08 -19.52 11.17
N PRO A 47 -0.69 -20.12 12.31
CA PRO A 47 -1.18 -19.65 13.60
C PRO A 47 -0.48 -18.33 13.97
N VAL A 48 -1.13 -17.21 13.70
CA VAL A 48 -0.76 -15.93 14.32
C VAL A 48 -1.40 -15.91 15.70
N ARG A 49 -0.57 -15.97 16.76
CA ARG A 49 -1.05 -15.69 18.12
C ARG A 49 -1.26 -14.19 18.24
N VAL A 50 -2.51 -13.75 18.13
CA VAL A 50 -2.91 -12.42 18.57
C VAL A 50 -3.48 -12.58 19.98
N SER A 51 -2.67 -12.25 20.99
CA SER A 51 -3.17 -12.10 22.35
C SER A 51 -4.03 -10.84 22.40
N ASN A 52 -5.34 -11.03 22.39
CA ASN A 52 -6.31 -9.96 22.44
C ASN A 52 -6.53 -9.60 23.93
N GLU A 53 -5.67 -8.74 24.47
CA GLU A 53 -5.94 -8.05 25.73
C GLU A 53 -6.21 -6.58 25.41
N ALA A 54 -7.49 -6.22 25.55
CA ALA A 54 -7.96 -4.85 25.46
C ALA A 54 -7.20 -3.98 26.47
N ARG A 55 -6.35 -3.08 25.97
CA ARG A 55 -5.76 -1.99 26.77
C ARG A 55 -6.53 -0.71 26.48
N THR A 56 -7.54 -0.45 27.29
CA THR A 56 -8.05 0.90 27.51
C THR A 56 -7.19 1.57 28.58
N ALA A 57 -6.32 2.49 28.20
CA ALA A 57 -5.78 3.54 29.07
C ALA A 57 -5.01 4.54 28.20
N GLU A 58 -5.13 5.82 28.50
CA GLU A 58 -4.33 6.92 27.93
C GLU A 58 -2.84 6.54 27.94
N ALA A 59 -2.32 6.12 26.79
CA ALA A 59 -1.01 5.51 26.71
C ALA A 59 0.04 6.59 26.47
N HIS A 60 0.78 6.95 27.52
CA HIS A 60 2.15 7.40 27.30
C HIS A 60 2.86 6.30 26.50
N PRO A 61 3.51 6.62 25.36
CA PRO A 61 4.15 5.61 24.54
C PRO A 61 5.16 4.85 25.40
N ASP A 62 5.10 3.52 25.35
CA ASP A 62 6.10 2.65 25.96
C ASP A 62 7.50 3.18 25.58
N PRO A 63 8.38 3.51 26.55
CA PRO A 63 9.71 4.04 26.27
C PRO A 63 10.50 3.19 25.27
N ALA A 64 10.29 1.88 25.26
CA ALA A 64 10.90 0.99 24.28
C ALA A 64 10.36 1.23 22.86
N HIS A 65 9.05 1.46 22.73
CA HIS A 65 8.40 1.79 21.45
C HIS A 65 8.85 3.17 20.94
N ALA A 66 8.92 4.17 21.81
CA ALA A 66 9.43 5.51 21.46
C ALA A 66 10.89 5.44 20.98
N ALA A 67 11.75 4.67 21.66
CA ALA A 67 13.14 4.47 21.26
C ALA A 67 13.25 3.74 19.90
N ALA A 68 12.38 2.75 19.64
CA ALA A 68 12.34 2.04 18.37
C ALA A 68 11.90 2.95 17.21
N LEU A 69 10.90 3.82 17.42
CA LEU A 69 10.50 4.83 16.44
C LEU A 69 11.62 5.84 16.16
N ALA A 70 12.29 6.35 17.20
CA ALA A 70 13.43 7.25 17.04
C ALA A 70 14.61 6.59 16.30
N ARG A 71 14.79 5.27 16.45
CA ARG A 71 15.76 4.49 15.65
C ARG A 71 15.29 4.36 14.20
N ALA A 72 14.01 4.06 13.98
CA ALA A 72 13.43 3.92 12.64
C ALA A 72 13.55 5.23 11.84
N GLU A 73 13.29 6.37 12.46
CA GLU A 73 13.42 7.69 11.82
C GLU A 73 14.83 7.93 11.26
N LYS A 74 15.88 7.54 12.01
CA LYS A 74 17.28 7.68 11.58
C LYS A 74 17.64 6.84 10.35
N LEU A 75 16.80 5.88 9.97
CA LEU A 75 16.98 5.09 8.74
C LEU A 75 16.41 5.79 7.50
N ILE A 76 15.65 6.87 7.67
CA ILE A 76 15.19 7.71 6.56
C ILE A 76 16.35 8.59 6.10
N ARG A 77 16.83 8.37 4.88
CA ARG A 77 17.94 9.14 4.31
C ARG A 77 17.42 10.36 3.57
N GLU A 78 18.14 11.46 3.73
CA GLU A 78 17.94 12.66 2.92
C GLU A 78 18.80 12.59 1.67
N LEU A 79 18.19 12.73 0.49
CA LEU A 79 18.87 12.80 -0.80
C LEU A 79 18.57 14.15 -1.46
N PRO A 80 19.47 15.14 -1.34
CA PRO A 80 19.30 16.46 -1.95
C PRO A 80 19.33 16.38 -3.48
N GLY A 81 18.47 17.14 -4.14
CA GLY A 81 18.45 17.29 -5.60
C GLY A 81 17.83 16.11 -6.37
N TYR A 82 17.10 15.23 -5.68
CA TYR A 82 16.38 14.13 -6.30
C TYR A 82 14.85 14.33 -6.16
N PRO A 83 14.02 14.00 -7.18
CA PRO A 83 14.41 13.62 -8.54
C PRO A 83 14.96 14.78 -9.39
N GLN A 84 14.87 16.02 -8.88
CA GLN A 84 15.37 17.22 -9.57
C GLN A 84 15.94 18.24 -8.57
N PRO A 85 16.75 19.21 -9.02
CA PRO A 85 17.32 20.24 -8.16
C PRO A 85 16.26 20.98 -7.33
N GLY A 86 16.61 21.30 -6.08
CA GLY A 86 15.71 22.00 -5.14
C GLY A 86 14.80 21.10 -4.31
N ILE A 87 14.73 19.79 -4.60
CA ILE A 87 13.95 18.83 -3.81
C ILE A 87 14.84 18.08 -2.82
N LEU A 88 14.42 17.98 -1.57
CA LEU A 88 15.02 17.11 -0.56
C LEU A 88 14.23 15.80 -0.47
N PHE A 89 14.69 14.76 -1.14
CA PHE A 89 13.99 13.48 -1.16
C PHE A 89 14.21 12.70 0.13
N ARG A 90 13.13 12.17 0.69
CA ARG A 90 13.13 11.28 1.85
C ARG A 90 13.12 9.83 1.36
N ASP A 91 14.29 9.20 1.39
CA ASP A 91 14.47 7.80 1.03
C ASP A 91 14.23 6.90 2.24
N ILE A 92 13.07 6.26 2.25
CA ILE A 92 12.61 5.33 3.30
C ILE A 92 13.12 3.90 3.09
N THR A 93 13.86 3.61 2.01
CA THR A 93 14.24 2.23 1.69
C THR A 93 15.06 1.52 2.77
N PRO A 94 15.97 2.18 3.54
CA PRO A 94 16.67 1.51 4.63
C PRO A 94 15.74 1.20 5.81
N LEU A 95 14.75 2.05 6.08
CA LEU A 95 13.70 1.80 7.08
C LEU A 95 12.89 0.57 6.69
N LEU A 96 12.49 0.47 5.42
CA LEU A 96 11.73 -0.68 4.91
C LEU A 96 12.54 -1.99 4.93
N ALA A 97 13.87 -1.90 4.75
CA ALA A 97 14.76 -3.06 4.81
C ALA A 97 15.01 -3.57 6.25
N ASP A 98 14.70 -2.75 7.26
CA ASP A 98 14.83 -3.12 8.67
C ASP A 98 13.49 -3.63 9.21
N GLY A 99 13.43 -4.93 9.52
CA GLY A 99 12.17 -5.59 9.89
C GLY A 99 11.53 -5.04 11.18
N GLU A 100 12.33 -4.58 12.15
CA GLU A 100 11.81 -3.95 13.35
C GLU A 100 11.26 -2.56 13.04
N ALA A 101 12.01 -1.73 12.29
CA ALA A 101 11.60 -0.38 11.90
C ALA A 101 10.31 -0.40 11.07
N LEU A 102 10.21 -1.29 10.07
CA LEU A 102 8.99 -1.49 9.30
C LEU A 102 7.81 -1.84 10.22
N ARG A 103 7.98 -2.80 11.14
CA ARG A 103 6.92 -3.19 12.07
C ARG A 103 6.47 -2.03 12.95
N VAL A 104 7.37 -1.36 13.65
CA VAL A 104 6.99 -0.32 14.64
C VAL A 104 6.37 0.90 13.97
N THR A 105 6.84 1.27 12.78
CA THR A 105 6.25 2.39 12.01
C THR A 105 4.89 2.01 11.44
N SER A 106 4.70 0.79 10.93
CA SER A 106 3.38 0.31 10.51
C SER A 106 2.38 0.20 11.65
N GLU A 107 2.81 -0.19 12.86
CA GLU A 107 1.99 -0.14 14.08
C GLU A 107 1.61 1.31 14.41
N ALA A 108 2.57 2.24 14.37
CA ALA A 108 2.31 3.66 14.64
C ALA A 108 1.31 4.27 13.64
N LEU A 109 1.39 3.93 12.36
CA LEU A 109 0.46 4.42 11.32
C LEU A 109 -1.01 4.07 11.61
N ILE A 110 -1.28 2.94 12.26
CA ILE A 110 -2.66 2.48 12.51
C ILE A 110 -3.14 2.74 13.93
N ALA A 111 -2.24 2.97 14.88
CA ALA A 111 -2.56 3.07 16.30
C ALA A 111 -3.65 4.12 16.62
N PRO A 112 -3.65 5.34 16.05
CA PRO A 112 -4.70 6.33 16.30
C PRO A 112 -6.08 5.95 15.77
N PHE A 113 -6.13 5.01 14.82
CA PHE A 113 -7.34 4.58 14.12
C PHE A 113 -7.74 3.15 14.47
N ALA A 114 -7.15 2.54 15.50
CA ALA A 114 -7.40 1.16 15.87
C ALA A 114 -8.90 0.90 16.10
N GLY A 115 -9.45 -0.10 15.40
CA GLY A 115 -10.87 -0.47 15.46
C GLY A 115 -11.83 0.45 14.68
N GLN A 116 -11.32 1.50 14.03
CA GLN A 116 -12.16 2.50 13.34
C GLN A 116 -12.31 2.23 11.85
N PHE A 117 -11.40 1.49 11.22
CA PHE A 117 -11.41 1.17 9.78
C PHE A 117 -11.63 -0.32 9.49
N ASP A 118 -12.12 -0.61 8.31
CA ASP A 118 -12.33 -1.97 7.78
C ASP A 118 -11.29 -2.36 6.72
N VAL A 119 -10.74 -1.35 6.02
CA VAL A 119 -9.77 -1.51 4.93
C VAL A 119 -8.77 -0.34 4.91
N VAL A 120 -7.56 -0.61 4.43
CA VAL A 120 -6.55 0.43 4.19
C VAL A 120 -6.52 0.78 2.70
N ALA A 121 -6.65 2.05 2.35
CA ALA A 121 -6.32 2.56 1.02
C ALA A 121 -4.86 3.01 0.99
N GLY A 122 -4.01 2.32 0.22
CA GLY A 122 -2.63 2.71 0.01
C GLY A 122 -2.49 3.57 -1.24
N ILE A 123 -1.75 4.68 -1.17
CA ILE A 123 -1.47 5.53 -2.35
C ILE A 123 -0.19 5.05 -3.05
N GLU A 124 -0.21 4.97 -4.38
CA GLU A 124 0.93 4.45 -5.13
C GLU A 124 2.16 5.38 -5.11
N ALA A 125 3.36 4.84 -5.31
CA ALA A 125 3.71 3.42 -5.21
C ALA A 125 4.29 3.10 -3.83
N ARG A 126 4.95 4.08 -3.20
CA ARG A 126 5.66 3.89 -1.94
C ARG A 126 4.69 3.71 -0.77
N GLY A 127 3.54 4.40 -0.76
CA GLY A 127 2.49 4.21 0.22
C GLY A 127 1.98 2.76 0.30
N PHE A 128 2.01 2.00 -0.81
CA PHE A 128 1.62 0.58 -0.81
C PHE A 128 2.45 -0.26 0.16
N LEU A 129 3.74 0.04 0.31
CA LEU A 129 4.66 -0.77 1.10
C LEU A 129 4.26 -0.73 2.57
N LEU A 130 3.95 0.47 3.07
CA LEU A 130 3.52 0.71 4.44
C LEU A 130 2.06 0.32 4.64
N ALA A 131 1.19 0.64 3.69
CA ALA A 131 -0.23 0.30 3.73
C ALA A 131 -0.45 -1.22 3.79
N SER A 132 0.33 -2.00 3.03
CA SER A 132 0.25 -3.46 3.05
C SER A 132 0.68 -4.04 4.40
N ALA A 133 1.78 -3.54 4.96
CA ALA A 133 2.25 -3.97 6.27
C ALA A 133 1.24 -3.60 7.38
N ALA A 134 0.70 -2.39 7.35
CA ALA A 134 -0.34 -1.92 8.26
C ALA A 134 -1.64 -2.75 8.16
N ALA A 135 -2.08 -3.08 6.94
CA ALA A 135 -3.25 -3.93 6.73
C ALA A 135 -3.06 -5.33 7.33
N VAL A 136 -1.90 -5.96 7.11
CA VAL A 136 -1.57 -7.26 7.70
C VAL A 136 -1.57 -7.21 9.23
N LEU A 137 -0.98 -6.18 9.82
CA LEU A 137 -0.91 -6.02 11.29
C LEU A 137 -2.28 -5.77 11.93
N SER A 138 -3.18 -5.07 11.24
CA SER A 138 -4.54 -4.80 11.70
C SER A 138 -5.54 -5.92 11.38
N GLY A 139 -5.16 -6.89 10.56
CA GLY A 139 -6.07 -7.91 10.04
C GLY A 139 -7.08 -7.37 9.01
N ALA A 140 -6.84 -6.18 8.47
CA ALA A 140 -7.66 -5.55 7.44
C ALA A 140 -7.23 -5.96 6.02
N GLY A 141 -8.09 -5.66 5.04
CA GLY A 141 -7.69 -5.68 3.63
C GLY A 141 -6.90 -4.42 3.23
N MET A 142 -6.32 -4.44 2.03
CA MET A 142 -5.70 -3.27 1.41
C MET A 142 -6.24 -3.07 -0.02
N VAL A 143 -6.58 -1.83 -0.37
CA VAL A 143 -6.97 -1.43 -1.72
C VAL A 143 -5.99 -0.40 -2.29
N PRO A 144 -5.59 -0.53 -3.56
CA PRO A 144 -4.65 0.38 -4.18
C PRO A 144 -5.35 1.61 -4.77
N VAL A 145 -4.80 2.80 -4.50
CA VAL A 145 -5.08 4.04 -5.23
C VAL A 145 -3.89 4.32 -6.13
N ARG A 146 -4.11 4.38 -7.45
CA ARG A 146 -3.04 4.41 -8.47
C ARG A 146 -3.08 5.66 -9.31
N LYS A 147 -1.99 6.02 -9.98
CA LYS A 147 -2.07 7.01 -11.07
C LYS A 147 -2.82 6.43 -12.25
N ALA A 148 -3.40 7.32 -13.07
CA ALA A 148 -4.21 6.91 -14.20
C ALA A 148 -3.49 6.02 -15.22
N GLY A 149 -4.25 5.11 -15.84
CA GLY A 149 -3.76 4.15 -16.84
C GLY A 149 -2.96 2.98 -16.26
N LYS A 150 -2.95 2.82 -14.92
CA LYS A 150 -2.34 1.68 -14.24
C LYS A 150 -3.36 0.61 -13.82
N LEU A 151 -4.65 0.94 -13.86
CA LEU A 151 -5.74 -0.01 -13.64
C LEU A 151 -6.40 -0.35 -14.98
N PRO A 152 -6.67 -1.64 -15.27
CA PRO A 152 -7.24 -2.03 -16.56
C PRO A 152 -8.68 -1.53 -16.74
N GLN A 153 -9.44 -1.32 -15.64
CA GLN A 153 -10.81 -0.80 -15.64
C GLN A 153 -11.06 0.00 -14.34
N PRO A 154 -10.60 1.27 -14.26
CA PRO A 154 -10.85 2.11 -13.09
C PRO A 154 -12.36 2.40 -12.95
N ALA A 155 -12.87 2.38 -11.72
CA ALA A 155 -14.27 2.73 -11.46
C ALA A 155 -14.47 4.25 -11.41
N VAL A 156 -13.46 4.98 -10.93
CA VAL A 156 -13.42 6.44 -10.86
C VAL A 156 -12.03 6.93 -11.21
N THR A 157 -11.96 8.07 -11.91
CA THR A 157 -10.74 8.83 -12.18
C THR A 157 -10.94 10.25 -11.64
N ILE A 158 -10.05 10.71 -10.77
CA ILE A 158 -10.07 12.08 -10.23
C ILE A 158 -8.82 12.81 -10.73
N ASP A 159 -9.05 13.94 -11.40
CA ASP A 159 -8.01 14.88 -11.79
C ASP A 159 -7.73 15.87 -10.66
N TYR A 160 -6.45 16.16 -10.41
CA TYR A 160 -6.02 17.18 -9.47
C TYR A 160 -4.89 18.03 -10.05
N ALA A 161 -4.86 19.29 -9.66
CA ALA A 161 -3.87 20.25 -10.13
C ALA A 161 -2.51 20.02 -9.45
N LEU A 162 -1.46 20.09 -10.27
CA LEU A 162 -0.07 20.25 -9.83
C LEU A 162 0.35 21.71 -10.04
N GLU A 163 1.51 22.10 -9.50
CA GLU A 163 2.10 23.42 -9.77
C GLU A 163 2.28 23.66 -11.27
N TYR A 164 2.64 22.59 -12.00
CA TYR A 164 2.74 22.59 -13.45
C TYR A 164 2.01 21.36 -14.02
N GLY A 165 0.73 21.53 -14.36
CA GLY A 165 -0.09 20.53 -15.04
C GLY A 165 -1.16 19.89 -14.17
N THR A 166 -1.70 18.76 -14.64
CA THR A 166 -2.68 17.95 -13.91
C THR A 166 -2.16 16.52 -13.78
N ALA A 167 -2.55 15.85 -12.71
CA ALA A 167 -2.36 14.42 -12.53
C ALA A 167 -3.71 13.79 -12.18
N SER A 168 -3.83 12.50 -12.46
CA SER A 168 -5.06 11.76 -12.24
C SER A 168 -4.79 10.52 -11.40
N ILE A 169 -5.66 10.24 -10.44
CA ILE A 169 -5.66 8.98 -9.69
C ILE A 169 -6.89 8.15 -10.01
N GLU A 170 -6.77 6.84 -9.81
CA GLU A 170 -7.74 5.81 -10.12
C GLU A 170 -7.84 4.78 -8.99
N MET A 171 -9.05 4.26 -8.77
CA MET A 171 -9.33 3.14 -7.86
C MET A 171 -10.45 2.26 -8.45
N HIS A 172 -10.47 0.97 -8.11
CA HIS A 172 -11.61 0.10 -8.37
C HIS A 172 -12.69 0.25 -7.28
N ALA A 173 -13.96 0.10 -7.64
CA ALA A 173 -15.08 0.12 -6.70
C ALA A 173 -15.44 -1.29 -6.20
N ASP A 174 -14.45 -2.02 -5.70
CA ASP A 174 -14.59 -3.43 -5.29
C ASP A 174 -15.08 -3.59 -3.84
N LEU A 175 -15.26 -2.48 -3.10
CA LEU A 175 -15.69 -2.49 -1.70
C LEU A 175 -17.20 -2.34 -1.60
N ALA A 176 -17.78 -2.95 -0.55
CA ALA A 176 -19.18 -2.74 -0.21
C ALA A 176 -19.42 -1.27 0.17
N PRO A 177 -20.55 -0.67 -0.24
CA PRO A 177 -20.92 0.69 0.19
C PRO A 177 -20.86 0.82 1.72
N GLY A 178 -20.35 1.95 2.22
CA GLY A 178 -20.20 2.19 3.66
C GLY A 178 -18.98 1.53 4.33
N THR A 179 -18.13 0.81 3.57
CA THR A 179 -16.85 0.31 4.09
C THR A 179 -15.99 1.47 4.59
N ARG A 180 -15.51 1.40 5.84
CA ARG A 180 -14.72 2.46 6.47
C ARG A 180 -13.26 2.35 6.05
N VAL A 181 -12.69 3.42 5.53
CA VAL A 181 -11.35 3.42 4.91
C VAL A 181 -10.37 4.26 5.73
N LEU A 182 -9.18 3.70 5.99
CA LEU A 182 -8.01 4.46 6.43
C LEU A 182 -7.08 4.69 5.25
N VAL A 183 -6.75 5.95 4.95
CA VAL A 183 -5.78 6.29 3.89
C VAL A 183 -4.37 6.27 4.45
N ILE A 184 -3.45 5.56 3.78
CA ILE A 184 -2.03 5.51 4.15
C ILE A 184 -1.14 5.89 2.96
N ASP A 185 -0.21 6.80 3.20
CA ASP A 185 0.87 7.15 2.28
C ASP A 185 2.21 7.30 3.01
N ASP A 186 3.31 7.38 2.26
CA ASP A 186 4.63 7.52 2.85
C ASP A 186 4.99 8.98 3.20
N VAL A 187 4.63 9.95 2.36
CA VAL A 187 4.98 11.36 2.58
C VAL A 187 3.81 12.29 2.32
N LEU A 188 3.48 13.14 3.30
CA LEU A 188 2.62 14.31 3.10
C LEU A 188 3.47 15.53 2.74
N ALA A 189 3.47 15.90 1.46
CA ALA A 189 4.10 17.13 0.95
C ALA A 189 3.05 18.25 0.80
N THR A 190 2.64 18.58 -0.42
CA THR A 190 1.59 19.58 -0.68
C THR A 190 0.18 19.08 -0.40
N GLY A 191 0.00 17.78 -0.13
CA GLY A 191 -1.30 17.16 0.16
C GLY A 191 -2.20 16.90 -1.05
N GLY A 192 -1.79 17.26 -2.28
CA GLY A 192 -2.65 17.13 -3.47
C GLY A 192 -3.15 15.72 -3.75
N THR A 193 -2.26 14.71 -3.70
CA THR A 193 -2.64 13.31 -3.96
C THR A 193 -3.52 12.73 -2.85
N VAL A 194 -3.27 13.11 -1.60
CA VAL A 194 -4.11 12.72 -0.46
C VAL A 194 -5.50 13.34 -0.60
N ALA A 195 -5.61 14.64 -0.87
CA ALA A 195 -6.89 15.32 -1.08
C ALA A 195 -7.70 14.68 -2.21
N ALA A 196 -7.07 14.44 -3.36
CA ALA A 196 -7.73 13.75 -4.47
C ALA A 196 -8.23 12.36 -4.07
N THR A 197 -7.47 11.64 -3.23
CA THR A 197 -7.88 10.32 -2.72
C THR A 197 -9.08 10.42 -1.80
N LEU A 198 -9.14 11.44 -0.93
CA LEU A 198 -10.28 11.70 -0.04
C LEU A 198 -11.54 12.00 -0.87
N ASP A 199 -11.45 12.89 -1.85
CA ASP A 199 -12.54 13.23 -2.76
C ASP A 199 -13.07 12.00 -3.52
N MET A 200 -12.16 11.13 -3.98
CA MET A 200 -12.50 9.89 -4.66
C MET A 200 -13.29 8.94 -3.75
N LEU A 201 -12.83 8.74 -2.51
CA LEU A 201 -13.48 7.85 -1.55
C LEU A 201 -14.86 8.37 -1.16
N GLU A 202 -15.02 9.69 -1.02
CA GLU A 202 -16.32 10.32 -0.78
C GLU A 202 -17.28 10.06 -1.95
N GLN A 203 -16.85 10.27 -3.19
CA GLN A 203 -17.68 10.00 -4.39
C GLN A 203 -18.09 8.53 -4.52
N LEU A 204 -17.23 7.61 -4.08
CA LEU A 204 -17.51 6.18 -4.04
C LEU A 204 -18.39 5.75 -2.86
N GLY A 205 -18.74 6.66 -1.95
CA GLY A 205 -19.55 6.38 -0.77
C GLY A 205 -18.82 5.57 0.29
N TYR A 206 -17.51 5.76 0.41
CA TYR A 206 -16.65 5.11 1.40
C TYR A 206 -16.28 6.10 2.51
N PRO A 207 -16.81 5.95 3.75
CA PRO A 207 -16.47 6.83 4.86
C PRO A 207 -14.97 6.76 5.19
N VAL A 208 -14.30 7.92 5.19
CA VAL A 208 -12.89 8.01 5.53
C VAL A 208 -12.71 8.23 7.04
N CYS A 209 -11.99 7.31 7.69
CA CYS A 209 -11.67 7.39 9.13
C CYS A 209 -10.60 8.45 9.41
N GLY A 210 -9.72 8.66 8.44
CA GLY A 210 -8.62 9.60 8.49
C GLY A 210 -7.54 9.24 7.49
N THR A 211 -6.48 10.04 7.50
CA THR A 211 -5.24 9.83 6.78
C THR A 211 -4.11 9.64 7.77
N SER A 212 -3.25 8.66 7.51
CA SER A 212 -2.01 8.46 8.24
C SER A 212 -0.82 8.45 7.30
N VAL A 213 0.21 9.24 7.59
CA VAL A 213 1.45 9.24 6.79
C VAL A 213 2.68 8.99 7.63
N LEU A 214 3.70 8.39 7.02
CA LEU A 214 4.97 8.14 7.71
C LEU A 214 5.73 9.44 7.97
N PHE A 215 5.79 10.35 7.00
CA PHE A 215 6.55 11.59 7.12
C PHE A 215 5.77 12.79 6.60
N GLU A 216 5.72 13.87 7.37
CA GLU A 216 5.17 15.16 6.93
C GLU A 216 6.31 16.16 6.64
N ILE A 217 6.18 16.89 5.54
CA ILE A 217 7.07 18.01 5.21
C ILE A 217 6.37 19.30 5.59
N ASP A 218 6.89 19.96 6.61
CA ASP A 218 6.41 21.25 7.08
C ASP A 218 6.65 22.35 6.04
N GLY A 219 5.81 23.39 6.05
CA GLY A 219 5.92 24.52 5.13
C GLY A 219 5.36 24.30 3.72
N LEU A 220 4.87 23.10 3.39
CA LEU A 220 4.24 22.81 2.09
C LEU A 220 2.70 22.86 2.08
N GLY A 221 2.07 23.17 3.23
CA GLY A 221 0.62 23.34 3.35
C GLY A 221 -0.21 22.06 3.21
N GLY A 222 0.42 20.88 3.22
CA GLY A 222 -0.29 19.60 3.05
C GLY A 222 -1.33 19.34 4.13
N ARG A 223 -1.04 19.69 5.37
CA ARG A 223 -1.96 19.57 6.52
C ARG A 223 -3.20 20.43 6.35
N ASP A 224 -3.04 21.68 5.96
CA ASP A 224 -4.16 22.62 5.76
C ASP A 224 -5.05 22.15 4.61
N ARG A 225 -4.47 21.55 3.57
CA ARG A 225 -5.22 21.00 2.43
C ARG A 225 -6.12 19.82 2.82
N VAL A 226 -5.85 19.11 3.92
CA VAL A 226 -6.64 17.94 4.35
C VAL A 226 -7.28 18.14 5.73
N SER A 227 -7.47 19.40 6.15
CA SER A 227 -7.90 19.78 7.50
C SER A 227 -9.27 19.25 7.91
N ASP A 228 -10.12 18.95 6.94
CA ASP A 228 -11.49 18.47 7.17
C ASP A 228 -11.53 16.99 7.56
N HIS A 229 -10.38 16.30 7.49
CA HIS A 229 -10.24 14.90 7.88
C HIS A 229 -9.18 14.72 8.98
N PRO A 230 -9.35 13.74 9.90
CA PRO A 230 -8.32 13.40 10.87
C PRO A 230 -7.00 13.05 10.17
N LEU A 231 -5.91 13.69 10.60
CA LEU A 231 -4.56 13.47 10.06
C LEU A 231 -3.60 13.01 11.17
N HIS A 232 -2.98 11.84 10.98
CA HIS A 232 -1.86 11.37 11.79
C HIS A 232 -0.56 11.39 10.98
N THR A 233 0.53 11.83 11.61
CA THR A 233 1.87 11.84 11.02
C THR A 233 2.84 11.21 12.02
N VAL A 234 3.64 10.21 11.59
CA VAL A 234 4.58 9.49 12.47
C VAL A 234 5.83 10.33 12.73
N PHE A 235 6.40 10.89 11.66
CA PHE A 235 7.55 11.78 11.69
C PHE A 235 7.25 13.10 10.98
N ARG A 236 7.98 14.17 11.32
CA ARG A 236 7.83 15.50 10.72
C ARG A 236 9.21 16.11 10.48
N SER A 237 9.37 16.86 9.40
CA SER A 237 10.54 17.74 9.27
C SER A 237 10.51 18.81 10.36
N ALA A 238 11.68 19.12 10.91
CA ALA A 238 11.85 20.26 11.81
C ALA A 238 11.76 21.60 11.07
#